data_AF-A0A3D3BPS0-F1
#
_entry.id   AF-A0A3D3BPS0-F1
#
_cell.length_a   1.000
_cell.length_b   1.000
_cell.length_c   1.000
_cell.angle_alpha   90.00
_cell.angle_beta   90.00
_cell.angle_gamma   90.00
#
_symmetry.space_group_name_H-M   'P 1'
#
loop_
_entity.id
_entity.type
_entity.pdbx_description
1 polymer ?
#
loop_
_entity_poly.entity_id
_entity_poly.type
_entity_poly.pdbx_seq_one_letter_code
_entity_poly.pdbx_strand_id
1 'polypeptide(L)'
;MRGERLRKRAARIDRSYTRIAAATSLAAFLAYIVAQALPLASAVPAAITAVIATQASFHQATKGAFIQVTGALVGAAVALGIVSVVGSGAVTILLLVALCFVVARLLHVASPDESPLVATALAVTVILVIGTNLTTELAVERFAGIVIGAIFAVLASYVASPTKATRNLEDKADDVQERLGQLLERIAVELRTDPGPETVRAWFDEAVDLRNQVLGLAAALEDLKMNRRWSIRVTTSDLHAVQAEVDACQIMSTRALSLASDLRRASTSNTDGSGALPPAALSPLADLIAATAANLATDDPTRTIGKTAAHQAVREAERTAQIALIGGIVSHMEQINQAKVDEEEAGPLPR
;
A
#
# COMPACT_ATOMS: atom_id res chain seq x y z
N MET A 1 13.54 -2.14 -2.40
CA MET A 1 12.30 -2.02 -3.21
C MET A 1 11.27 -3.14 -3.02
N ARG A 2 11.54 -4.43 -3.34
CA ARG A 2 10.51 -5.50 -3.22
C ARG A 2 10.06 -5.81 -1.77
N GLY A 3 10.99 -5.88 -0.82
CA GLY A 3 10.69 -6.22 0.59
C GLY A 3 9.83 -5.21 1.32
N GLU A 4 9.83 -3.96 0.87
CA GLU A 4 9.15 -2.85 1.55
C GLU A 4 7.76 -2.58 1.02
N ARG A 5 7.58 -2.75 -0.30
CA ARG A 5 6.24 -2.93 -0.90
C ARG A 5 5.50 -4.07 -0.20
N LEU A 6 6.20 -5.14 0.19
CA LEU A 6 5.62 -6.26 0.95
C LEU A 6 5.27 -5.88 2.40
N ARG A 7 6.07 -5.05 3.08
CA ARG A 7 5.76 -4.58 4.46
C ARG A 7 4.62 -3.56 4.50
N LYS A 8 4.61 -2.55 3.62
CA LYS A 8 3.48 -1.61 3.45
C LYS A 8 2.20 -2.37 3.07
N ARG A 9 2.30 -3.40 2.21
CA ARG A 9 1.17 -4.30 1.91
C ARG A 9 0.74 -5.12 3.12
N ALA A 10 1.67 -5.69 3.88
CA ALA A 10 1.36 -6.50 5.06
C ALA A 10 0.61 -5.69 6.14
N ALA A 11 1.04 -4.45 6.43
CA ALA A 11 0.35 -3.56 7.36
C ALA A 11 -1.06 -3.15 6.87
N ARG A 12 -1.22 -2.93 5.55
CA ARG A 12 -2.54 -2.69 4.93
C ARG A 12 -3.44 -3.93 4.99
N ILE A 13 -2.87 -5.13 4.86
CA ILE A 13 -3.58 -6.41 4.95
C ILE A 13 -4.08 -6.63 6.39
N ASP A 14 -3.23 -6.43 7.40
CA ASP A 14 -3.57 -6.70 8.81
C ASP A 14 -4.73 -5.81 9.31
N ARG A 15 -4.76 -4.57 8.87
CA ARG A 15 -5.82 -3.62 9.19
C ARG A 15 -7.13 -3.86 8.43
N SER A 16 -7.03 -4.26 7.16
CA SER A 16 -8.19 -4.70 6.38
C SER A 16 -8.77 -5.99 6.98
N TYR A 17 -7.90 -6.89 7.41
CA TYR A 17 -8.27 -8.15 8.04
C TYR A 17 -9.03 -7.95 9.35
N THR A 18 -8.52 -7.12 10.28
CA THR A 18 -9.20 -6.84 11.55
C THR A 18 -10.57 -6.17 11.37
N ARG A 19 -10.71 -5.28 10.37
CA ARG A 19 -12.01 -4.65 10.05
C ARG A 19 -13.01 -5.64 9.47
N ILE A 20 -12.56 -6.47 8.53
CA ILE A 20 -13.40 -7.51 7.94
C ILE A 20 -13.79 -8.52 9.01
N ALA A 21 -12.85 -8.95 9.85
CA ALA A 21 -13.14 -9.87 10.96
C ALA A 21 -14.20 -9.30 11.90
N ALA A 22 -14.03 -8.06 12.39
CA ALA A 22 -15.00 -7.41 13.26
C ALA A 22 -16.37 -7.23 12.59
N ALA A 23 -16.39 -6.80 11.32
CA ALA A 23 -17.63 -6.63 10.56
C ALA A 23 -18.34 -7.97 10.30
N THR A 24 -17.57 -9.03 10.02
CA THR A 24 -18.09 -10.39 9.81
C THR A 24 -18.67 -10.95 11.09
N SER A 25 -17.99 -10.79 12.23
CA SER A 25 -18.49 -11.21 13.54
C SER A 25 -19.77 -10.47 13.92
N LEU A 26 -19.83 -9.15 13.69
CA LEU A 26 -21.02 -8.35 13.95
C LEU A 26 -22.18 -8.72 13.01
N ALA A 27 -21.90 -8.94 11.72
CA ALA A 27 -22.90 -9.42 10.76
C ALA A 27 -23.50 -10.75 11.16
N ALA A 28 -22.66 -11.71 11.55
CA ALA A 28 -23.10 -13.02 12.00
C ALA A 28 -24.00 -12.92 13.25
N PHE A 29 -23.59 -12.10 14.21
CA PHE A 29 -24.38 -11.84 15.42
C PHE A 29 -25.73 -11.21 15.12
N LEU A 30 -25.76 -10.13 14.31
CA LEU A 30 -27.00 -9.45 13.96
C LEU A 30 -27.92 -10.32 13.09
N ALA A 31 -27.36 -11.06 12.12
CA ALA A 31 -28.12 -11.99 11.30
C ALA A 31 -28.79 -13.08 12.16
N TYR A 32 -28.07 -13.61 13.16
CA TYR A 32 -28.61 -14.58 14.09
C TYR A 32 -29.79 -14.02 14.89
N ILE A 33 -29.63 -12.84 15.50
CA ILE A 33 -30.67 -12.21 16.33
C ILE A 33 -31.91 -11.86 15.50
N VAL A 34 -31.71 -11.30 14.30
CA VAL A 34 -32.84 -10.94 13.42
C VAL A 34 -33.57 -12.17 12.91
N ALA A 35 -32.84 -13.22 12.52
CA ALA A 35 -33.47 -14.46 12.10
C ALA A 35 -34.19 -15.17 13.25
N GLN A 36 -33.68 -15.11 14.48
CA GLN A 36 -34.37 -15.66 15.65
C GLN A 36 -35.70 -14.93 15.94
N ALA A 37 -35.79 -13.63 15.64
CA ALA A 37 -37.01 -12.86 15.81
C ALA A 37 -38.06 -13.12 14.71
N LEU A 38 -37.70 -13.81 13.63
CA LEU A 38 -38.56 -14.07 12.48
C LEU A 38 -39.04 -15.54 12.51
N PRO A 39 -40.35 -15.81 12.55
CA PRO A 39 -40.87 -17.18 12.67
C PRO A 39 -40.63 -18.04 11.42
N LEU A 40 -40.34 -17.41 10.28
CA LEU A 40 -40.09 -18.07 9.00
C LEU A 40 -38.60 -18.12 8.65
N ALA A 41 -37.69 -17.91 9.61
CA ALA A 41 -36.25 -17.87 9.33
C ALA A 41 -35.43 -18.67 10.34
N SER A 42 -34.51 -19.48 9.83
CA SER A 42 -33.59 -20.23 10.67
C SER A 42 -32.35 -19.39 11.01
N ALA A 43 -32.09 -19.23 12.30
CA ALA A 43 -31.01 -18.38 12.81
C ALA A 43 -29.59 -18.89 12.49
N VAL A 44 -29.39 -20.22 12.51
CA VAL A 44 -28.08 -20.84 12.28
C VAL A 44 -27.61 -20.65 10.82
N PRO A 45 -28.42 -20.97 9.78
CA PRO A 45 -28.08 -20.66 8.40
C PRO A 45 -27.85 -19.17 8.13
N ALA A 46 -28.57 -18.29 8.82
CA ALA A 46 -28.37 -16.85 8.68
C ALA A 46 -26.98 -16.41 9.15
N ALA A 47 -26.55 -16.88 10.33
CA ALA A 47 -25.23 -16.58 10.86
C ALA A 47 -24.11 -17.13 9.97
N ILE A 48 -24.21 -18.41 9.55
CA ILE A 48 -23.21 -19.06 8.69
C ILE A 48 -23.12 -18.33 7.35
N THR A 49 -24.27 -18.00 6.75
CA THR A 49 -24.32 -17.27 5.48
C THR A 49 -23.69 -15.89 5.62
N ALA A 50 -23.97 -15.17 6.71
CA ALA A 50 -23.34 -13.88 6.96
C ALA A 50 -21.81 -13.99 7.02
N VAL A 51 -21.27 -15.03 7.66
CA VAL A 51 -19.81 -15.25 7.74
C VAL A 51 -19.21 -15.53 6.36
N ILE A 52 -19.80 -16.45 5.61
CA ILE A 52 -19.27 -16.91 4.32
C ILE A 52 -19.40 -15.84 3.24
N ALA A 53 -20.51 -15.09 3.24
CA ALA A 53 -20.80 -14.09 2.22
C ALA A 53 -20.10 -12.74 2.46
N THR A 54 -19.60 -12.49 3.68
CA THR A 54 -18.90 -11.23 3.97
C THR A 54 -17.57 -11.20 3.23
N GLN A 55 -17.33 -10.13 2.46
CA GLN A 55 -16.10 -9.96 1.69
C GLN A 55 -15.52 -8.55 1.87
N ALA A 56 -14.23 -8.41 1.57
CA ALA A 56 -13.51 -7.13 1.62
C ALA A 56 -14.08 -6.06 0.66
N SER A 57 -14.67 -6.50 -0.44
CA SER A 57 -15.20 -5.65 -1.49
C SER A 57 -16.72 -5.77 -1.53
N PHE A 58 -17.41 -4.63 -1.46
CA PHE A 58 -18.87 -4.57 -1.58
C PHE A 58 -19.36 -5.20 -2.89
N HIS A 59 -18.71 -4.91 -4.02
CA HIS A 59 -19.13 -5.47 -5.32
C HIS A 59 -19.01 -7.00 -5.34
N GLN A 60 -17.94 -7.53 -4.77
CA GLN A 60 -17.74 -8.97 -4.69
C GLN A 60 -18.72 -9.61 -3.69
N ALA A 61 -18.99 -8.97 -2.55
CA ALA A 61 -20.00 -9.40 -1.59
C ALA A 61 -21.41 -9.42 -2.19
N THR A 62 -21.81 -8.40 -2.96
CA THR A 62 -23.12 -8.38 -3.64
C THR A 62 -23.22 -9.49 -4.69
N LYS A 63 -22.19 -9.68 -5.51
CA LYS A 63 -22.17 -10.76 -6.51
C LYS A 63 -22.20 -12.14 -5.84
N GLY A 64 -21.40 -12.32 -4.79
CA GLY A 64 -21.35 -13.55 -4.00
C GLY A 64 -22.68 -13.85 -3.32
N ALA A 65 -23.30 -12.86 -2.68
CA ALA A 65 -24.63 -12.96 -2.08
C ALA A 65 -25.69 -13.38 -3.11
N PHE A 66 -25.67 -12.79 -4.31
CA PHE A 66 -26.59 -13.17 -5.38
C PHE A 66 -26.40 -14.64 -5.79
N ILE A 67 -25.16 -15.05 -6.07
CA ILE A 67 -24.81 -16.44 -6.42
C ILE A 67 -25.24 -17.40 -5.30
N GLN A 68 -25.02 -17.03 -4.05
CA GLN A 68 -25.35 -17.86 -2.90
C GLN A 68 -26.86 -18.01 -2.71
N VAL A 69 -27.64 -16.93 -2.87
CA VAL A 69 -29.11 -16.99 -2.78
C VAL A 69 -29.69 -17.80 -3.93
N THR A 70 -29.24 -17.59 -5.18
CA THR A 70 -29.71 -18.37 -6.33
C THR A 70 -29.28 -19.84 -6.21
N GLY A 71 -28.06 -20.10 -5.75
CA GLY A 71 -27.54 -21.44 -5.49
C GLY A 71 -28.30 -22.16 -4.39
N ALA A 72 -28.66 -21.47 -3.31
CA ALA A 72 -29.49 -22.01 -2.24
C ALA A 72 -30.90 -22.34 -2.71
N LEU A 73 -31.50 -21.48 -3.54
CA LEU A 73 -32.83 -21.73 -4.12
C LEU A 73 -32.83 -22.97 -5.02
N VAL A 74 -31.87 -23.06 -5.95
CA VAL A 74 -31.74 -24.20 -6.86
C VAL A 74 -31.41 -25.47 -6.08
N GLY A 75 -30.47 -25.39 -5.12
CA GLY A 75 -30.08 -26.51 -4.27
C GLY A 75 -31.25 -27.03 -3.43
N ALA A 76 -32.04 -26.14 -2.83
CA ALA A 76 -33.24 -26.51 -2.08
C ALA A 76 -34.30 -27.17 -2.97
N ALA A 77 -34.52 -26.65 -4.18
CA ALA A 77 -35.47 -27.25 -5.14
C ALA A 77 -35.06 -28.67 -5.55
N VAL A 78 -33.78 -28.88 -5.87
CA VAL A 78 -33.27 -30.22 -6.22
C VAL A 78 -33.30 -31.15 -5.01
N ALA A 79 -32.96 -30.65 -3.82
CA ALA A 79 -33.01 -31.43 -2.58
C ALA A 79 -34.41 -31.93 -2.27
N LEU A 80 -35.42 -31.06 -2.36
CA LEU A 80 -36.82 -31.44 -2.17
C LEU A 80 -37.27 -32.46 -3.22
N GLY A 81 -36.81 -32.34 -4.47
CA GLY A 81 -37.09 -33.32 -5.53
C GLY A 81 -36.48 -34.70 -5.26
N ILE A 82 -35.27 -34.76 -4.70
CA ILE A 82 -34.65 -36.04 -4.31
C ILE A 82 -35.39 -36.64 -3.11
N VAL A 83 -35.70 -35.84 -2.09
CA VAL A 83 -36.41 -36.28 -0.88
C VAL A 83 -37.80 -36.81 -1.22
N SER A 84 -38.52 -36.20 -2.18
CA SER A 84 -39.86 -36.64 -2.55
C SER A 84 -39.89 -38.02 -3.23
N VAL A 85 -38.79 -38.42 -3.88
CA VAL A 85 -38.67 -39.71 -4.58
C VAL A 85 -38.02 -40.77 -3.69
N VAL A 86 -36.99 -40.42 -2.93
CA VAL A 86 -36.12 -41.36 -2.18
C VAL A 86 -36.49 -41.44 -0.70
N GLY A 87 -37.21 -40.44 -0.16
CA GLY A 87 -37.50 -40.30 1.27
C GLY A 87 -36.36 -39.60 2.04
N SER A 88 -36.54 -39.45 3.35
CA SER A 88 -35.51 -38.92 4.27
C SER A 88 -34.65 -40.07 4.81
N GLY A 89 -33.37 -40.14 4.39
CA GLY A 89 -32.45 -41.18 4.86
C GLY A 89 -31.00 -40.94 4.47
N ALA A 90 -30.11 -41.86 4.86
CA ALA A 90 -28.67 -41.76 4.57
C ALA A 90 -28.35 -41.69 3.06
N VAL A 91 -29.19 -42.34 2.24
CA VAL A 91 -29.08 -42.33 0.77
C VAL A 91 -29.31 -40.92 0.21
N THR A 92 -30.24 -40.16 0.78
CA THR A 92 -30.53 -38.77 0.39
C THR A 92 -29.34 -37.86 0.64
N ILE A 93 -28.64 -38.04 1.77
CA ILE A 93 -27.42 -37.30 2.10
C ILE A 93 -26.32 -37.64 1.10
N LEU A 94 -26.13 -38.92 0.77
CA LEU A 94 -25.16 -39.36 -0.23
C LEU A 94 -25.44 -38.72 -1.60
N LEU A 95 -26.70 -38.71 -2.06
CA LEU A 95 -27.09 -38.09 -3.32
C LEU A 95 -26.89 -36.57 -3.32
N LEU A 96 -27.22 -35.89 -2.23
CA LEU A 96 -27.03 -34.45 -2.08
C LEU A 96 -25.55 -34.06 -2.10
N VAL A 97 -24.71 -34.80 -1.39
CA VAL A 97 -23.26 -34.58 -1.38
C VAL A 97 -22.67 -34.86 -2.76
N ALA A 98 -23.05 -35.97 -3.40
CA ALA A 98 -22.62 -36.27 -4.77
C ALA A 98 -23.04 -35.16 -5.75
N LEU A 99 -24.26 -34.65 -5.62
CA LEU A 99 -24.76 -33.55 -6.43
C LEU A 99 -23.95 -32.25 -6.22
N CYS A 100 -23.53 -31.95 -4.99
CA CYS A 100 -22.67 -30.78 -4.71
C CYS A 100 -21.33 -30.87 -5.48
N PHE A 101 -20.72 -32.05 -5.53
CA PHE A 101 -19.49 -32.27 -6.30
C PHE A 101 -19.73 -32.16 -7.82
N VAL A 102 -20.86 -32.67 -8.31
CA VAL A 102 -21.24 -32.56 -9.72
C VAL A 102 -21.47 -31.10 -10.12
N VAL A 103 -22.20 -30.34 -9.30
CA VAL A 103 -22.49 -28.92 -9.53
C VAL A 103 -21.20 -28.08 -9.45
N ALA A 104 -20.33 -28.34 -8.46
CA ALA A 104 -19.04 -27.66 -8.34
C ALA A 104 -18.17 -27.89 -9.59
N ARG A 105 -18.19 -29.10 -10.15
CA ARG A 105 -17.48 -29.46 -11.38
C ARG A 105 -18.10 -28.80 -12.62
N LEU A 106 -19.42 -28.72 -12.71
CA LEU A 106 -20.13 -28.13 -13.84
C LEU A 106 -19.96 -26.60 -13.91
N LEU A 107 -20.02 -25.92 -12.76
CA LEU A 107 -19.98 -24.46 -12.69
C LEU A 107 -18.57 -23.87 -12.96
N HIS A 108 -17.52 -24.70 -13.15
CA HIS A 108 -16.14 -24.25 -13.43
C HIS A 108 -15.69 -23.09 -12.51
N VAL A 109 -16.07 -23.13 -11.23
CA VAL A 109 -15.90 -22.00 -10.30
C VAL A 109 -14.43 -21.76 -9.95
N ALA A 110 -13.52 -22.66 -10.30
CA ALA A 110 -12.09 -22.39 -10.19
C ALA A 110 -11.26 -23.23 -11.15
N SER A 111 -10.04 -22.74 -11.40
CA SER A 111 -8.91 -23.49 -11.92
C SER A 111 -8.84 -24.90 -11.31
N PRO A 112 -8.33 -25.92 -12.02
CA PRO A 112 -8.34 -27.33 -11.60
C PRO A 112 -7.86 -27.60 -10.16
N ASP A 113 -7.04 -26.72 -9.58
CA ASP A 113 -6.43 -26.87 -8.26
C ASP A 113 -7.30 -26.38 -7.08
N GLU A 114 -8.28 -25.50 -7.28
CA GLU A 114 -9.12 -24.91 -6.21
C GLU A 114 -10.52 -25.55 -6.09
N SER A 115 -10.94 -26.29 -7.13
CA SER A 115 -12.26 -26.92 -7.21
C SER A 115 -12.61 -27.88 -6.05
N PRO A 116 -11.67 -28.65 -5.45
CA PRO A 116 -12.00 -29.58 -4.37
C PRO A 116 -12.33 -28.89 -3.04
N LEU A 117 -11.66 -27.77 -2.73
CA LEU A 117 -11.82 -27.01 -1.48
C LEU A 117 -13.16 -26.28 -1.42
N VAL A 118 -13.60 -25.74 -2.56
CA VAL A 118 -14.92 -25.11 -2.67
C VAL A 118 -16.03 -26.18 -2.56
N ALA A 119 -15.84 -27.33 -3.19
CA ALA A 119 -16.80 -28.43 -3.12
C ALA A 119 -16.96 -29.01 -1.71
N THR A 120 -15.88 -29.15 -0.94
CA THR A 120 -15.95 -29.64 0.45
C THR A 120 -16.59 -28.61 1.37
N ALA A 121 -16.29 -27.32 1.24
CA ALA A 121 -16.95 -26.26 2.00
C ALA A 121 -18.47 -26.21 1.71
N LEU A 122 -18.85 -26.36 0.43
CA LEU A 122 -20.25 -26.47 0.01
C LEU A 122 -20.92 -27.74 0.55
N ALA A 123 -20.26 -28.89 0.49
CA ALA A 123 -20.81 -30.13 1.03
C ALA A 123 -21.00 -30.07 2.55
N VAL A 124 -20.05 -29.49 3.30
CA VAL A 124 -20.16 -29.29 4.75
C VAL A 124 -21.30 -28.33 5.08
N THR A 125 -21.44 -27.21 4.37
CA THR A 125 -22.55 -26.29 4.57
C THR A 125 -23.89 -26.92 4.21
N VAL A 126 -23.96 -27.69 3.12
CA VAL A 126 -25.16 -28.46 2.77
C VAL A 126 -25.50 -29.44 3.87
N ILE A 127 -24.56 -30.26 4.37
CA ILE A 127 -24.81 -31.20 5.48
C ILE A 127 -25.29 -30.47 6.74
N LEU A 128 -24.61 -29.39 7.12
CA LEU A 128 -24.90 -28.61 8.33
C LEU A 128 -26.25 -27.89 8.23
N VAL A 129 -26.56 -27.37 7.05
CA VAL A 129 -27.81 -26.65 6.76
C VAL A 129 -28.93 -27.61 6.42
N ILE A 130 -28.71 -28.88 6.06
CA ILE A 130 -29.80 -29.82 5.71
C ILE A 130 -30.17 -30.75 6.88
N GLY A 131 -29.21 -31.18 7.69
CA GLY A 131 -29.48 -32.12 8.78
C GLY A 131 -30.16 -33.43 8.29
N THR A 132 -30.70 -34.21 9.22
CA THR A 132 -31.21 -35.56 8.92
C THR A 132 -32.69 -35.61 8.50
N ASN A 133 -33.47 -34.54 8.72
CA ASN A 133 -34.90 -34.47 8.42
C ASN A 133 -35.25 -33.22 7.60
N LEU A 134 -35.27 -33.35 6.28
CA LEU A 134 -35.70 -32.28 5.36
C LEU A 134 -37.23 -32.29 5.22
N THR A 135 -37.88 -31.21 5.64
CA THR A 135 -39.28 -30.92 5.34
C THR A 135 -39.38 -29.65 4.49
N THR A 136 -40.51 -29.45 3.82
CA THR A 136 -40.76 -28.24 3.02
C THR A 136 -40.69 -26.98 3.88
N GLU A 137 -41.26 -27.01 5.08
CA GLU A 137 -41.24 -25.90 6.04
C GLU A 137 -39.81 -25.56 6.47
N LEU A 138 -39.02 -26.58 6.82
CA LEU A 138 -37.62 -26.39 7.19
C LEU A 138 -36.77 -25.85 6.04
N ALA A 139 -37.06 -26.27 4.79
CA ALA A 139 -36.38 -25.75 3.61
C ALA A 139 -36.66 -24.25 3.41
N VAL A 140 -37.91 -23.82 3.61
CA VAL A 140 -38.31 -22.41 3.54
C VAL A 140 -37.64 -21.58 4.62
N GLU A 141 -37.67 -22.06 5.87
CA GLU A 141 -37.00 -21.38 7.00
C GLU A 141 -35.51 -21.17 6.77
N ARG A 142 -34.84 -22.19 6.22
CA ARG A 142 -33.40 -22.13 5.93
C ARG A 142 -33.09 -21.20 4.78
N PHE A 143 -33.90 -21.22 3.72
CA PHE A 143 -33.77 -20.28 2.61
C PHE A 143 -33.92 -18.83 3.09
N ALA A 144 -34.93 -18.55 3.92
CA ALA A 144 -35.11 -17.23 4.52
C ALA A 144 -33.92 -16.82 5.39
N GLY A 145 -33.37 -17.76 6.17
CA GLY A 145 -32.12 -17.55 6.92
C GLY A 145 -30.95 -17.15 6.01
N ILE A 146 -30.76 -17.85 4.89
CA ILE A 146 -29.71 -17.53 3.90
C ILE A 146 -29.91 -16.12 3.33
N VAL A 147 -31.14 -15.74 2.99
CA VAL A 147 -31.44 -14.38 2.49
C VAL A 147 -31.08 -13.31 3.53
N ILE A 148 -31.46 -13.50 4.80
CA ILE A 148 -31.12 -12.58 5.88
C ILE A 148 -29.61 -12.49 6.07
N GLY A 149 -28.92 -13.63 6.13
CA GLY A 149 -27.47 -13.67 6.24
C GLY A 149 -26.77 -12.93 5.09
N ALA A 150 -27.27 -13.10 3.86
CA ALA A 150 -26.75 -12.43 2.67
C ALA A 150 -26.94 -10.90 2.76
N ILE A 151 -28.08 -10.43 3.25
CA ILE A 151 -28.31 -8.99 3.49
C ILE A 151 -27.30 -8.44 4.49
N PHE A 152 -27.11 -9.10 5.64
CA PHE A 152 -26.17 -8.65 6.66
C PHE A 152 -24.71 -8.72 6.21
N ALA A 153 -24.34 -9.73 5.42
CA ALA A 153 -23.01 -9.80 4.80
C ALA A 153 -22.76 -8.64 3.85
N VAL A 154 -23.72 -8.28 3.00
CA VAL A 154 -23.61 -7.14 2.09
C VAL A 154 -23.50 -5.82 2.87
N LEU A 155 -24.28 -5.66 3.94
CA LEU A 155 -24.20 -4.49 4.82
C LEU A 155 -22.85 -4.39 5.54
N ALA A 156 -22.35 -5.49 6.11
CA ALA A 156 -21.03 -5.49 6.74
C ALA A 156 -19.90 -5.24 5.74
N SER A 157 -19.98 -5.85 4.55
CA SER A 157 -19.02 -5.60 3.48
C SER A 157 -19.06 -4.15 3.00
N TYR A 158 -20.25 -3.54 2.97
CA TYR A 158 -20.43 -2.12 2.63
C TYR A 158 -19.74 -1.17 3.62
N VAL A 159 -19.84 -1.48 4.92
CA VAL A 159 -19.25 -0.70 6.01
C VAL A 159 -17.75 -0.96 6.14
N ALA A 160 -17.31 -2.20 5.93
CA ALA A 160 -15.91 -2.60 6.04
C ALA A 160 -15.06 -2.17 4.83
N SER A 161 -15.68 -1.97 3.66
CA SER A 161 -14.94 -1.67 2.43
C SER A 161 -14.35 -0.24 2.46
N PRO A 162 -13.04 -0.07 2.24
CA PRO A 162 -12.40 1.24 2.21
C PRO A 162 -13.00 2.10 1.09
N THR A 163 -13.21 3.39 1.36
CA THR A 163 -13.80 4.29 0.35
C THR A 163 -12.88 4.45 -0.86
N LYS A 164 -13.49 4.57 -2.06
CA LYS A 164 -12.75 4.85 -3.30
C LYS A 164 -11.85 6.09 -3.18
N ALA A 165 -12.25 7.07 -2.38
CA ALA A 165 -11.53 8.32 -2.22
C ALA A 165 -10.23 8.16 -1.42
N THR A 166 -10.24 7.45 -0.29
CA THR A 166 -9.02 7.19 0.49
C THR A 166 -8.01 6.38 -0.32
N ARG A 167 -8.48 5.35 -1.05
CA ARG A 167 -7.61 4.53 -1.90
C ARG A 167 -6.98 5.31 -3.05
N ASN A 168 -7.74 6.20 -3.70
CA ASN A 168 -7.21 7.06 -4.76
C ASN A 168 -6.15 8.03 -4.25
N LEU A 169 -6.31 8.56 -3.03
CA LEU A 169 -5.29 9.41 -2.42
C LEU A 169 -4.01 8.63 -2.09
N GLU A 170 -4.14 7.43 -1.51
CA GLU A 170 -2.99 6.54 -1.28
C GLU A 170 -2.25 6.21 -2.58
N ASP A 171 -2.98 5.78 -3.62
CA ASP A 171 -2.39 5.40 -4.90
C ASP A 171 -1.63 6.59 -5.54
N LYS A 172 -2.17 7.81 -5.45
CA LYS A 172 -1.50 9.02 -5.95
C LYS A 172 -0.31 9.44 -5.09
N ALA A 173 -0.39 9.26 -3.76
CA ALA A 173 0.73 9.56 -2.88
C ALA A 173 1.89 8.58 -3.11
N ASP A 174 1.59 7.29 -3.29
CA ASP A 174 2.57 6.27 -3.67
C ASP A 174 3.24 6.61 -5.03
N ASP A 175 2.49 7.07 -6.04
CA ASP A 175 3.05 7.51 -7.35
C ASP A 175 3.99 8.72 -7.20
N VAL A 176 3.58 9.74 -6.44
CA VAL A 176 4.41 10.92 -6.20
C VAL A 176 5.67 10.56 -5.41
N GLN A 177 5.57 9.66 -4.43
CA GLN A 177 6.72 9.16 -3.68
C GLN A 177 7.73 8.45 -4.59
N GLU A 178 7.24 7.61 -5.52
CA GLU A 178 8.08 6.89 -6.50
C GLU A 178 8.79 7.87 -7.46
N ARG A 179 8.06 8.87 -7.97
CA ARG A 179 8.64 9.92 -8.84
C ARG A 179 9.68 10.78 -8.12
N LEU A 180 9.44 11.14 -6.85
CA LEU A 180 10.42 11.85 -6.03
C LEU A 180 11.70 11.03 -5.84
N GLY A 181 11.57 9.72 -5.61
CA GLY A 181 12.71 8.80 -5.54
C GLY A 181 13.50 8.75 -6.86
N GLN A 182 12.81 8.61 -7.98
CA GLN A 182 13.41 8.58 -9.32
C GLN A 182 14.09 9.90 -9.70
N LEU A 183 13.54 11.04 -9.28
CA LEU A 183 14.19 12.34 -9.47
C LEU A 183 15.50 12.41 -8.69
N LEU A 184 15.50 12.06 -7.40
CA LEU A 184 16.73 12.09 -6.58
C LEU A 184 17.79 11.10 -7.07
N GLU A 185 17.38 9.92 -7.52
CA GLU A 185 18.30 8.94 -8.12
C GLU A 185 18.93 9.47 -9.41
N ARG A 186 18.13 10.08 -10.30
CA ARG A 186 18.63 10.73 -11.52
C ARG A 186 19.61 11.86 -11.21
N ILE A 187 19.26 12.73 -10.27
CA ILE A 187 20.16 13.80 -9.81
C ILE A 187 21.49 13.19 -9.33
N ALA A 188 21.46 12.14 -8.49
CA ALA A 188 22.67 11.52 -7.99
C ALA A 188 23.56 10.93 -9.10
N VAL A 189 22.97 10.27 -10.10
CA VAL A 189 23.72 9.67 -11.21
C VAL A 189 24.30 10.74 -12.12
N GLU A 190 23.47 11.67 -12.58
CA GLU A 190 23.84 12.67 -13.58
C GLU A 190 24.76 13.75 -12.98
N LEU A 191 24.71 14.01 -11.68
CA LEU A 191 25.64 14.93 -11.00
C LEU A 191 27.11 14.47 -11.10
N ARG A 192 27.36 13.16 -11.22
CA ARG A 192 28.72 12.61 -11.39
C ARG A 192 29.32 12.89 -12.76
N THR A 193 28.49 13.26 -13.74
CA THR A 193 28.89 13.54 -15.12
C THR A 193 29.04 15.03 -15.43
N ASP A 194 29.06 15.89 -14.40
CA ASP A 194 29.09 17.36 -14.52
C ASP A 194 27.98 17.90 -15.44
N PRO A 195 26.72 17.87 -14.97
CA PRO A 195 25.55 18.15 -15.79
C PRO A 195 25.50 19.63 -16.21
N GLY A 196 25.13 19.88 -17.46
CA GLY A 196 24.93 21.24 -17.97
C GLY A 196 23.77 21.99 -17.29
N PRO A 197 23.73 23.32 -17.42
CA PRO A 197 22.71 24.16 -16.77
C PRO A 197 21.28 23.85 -17.20
N GLU A 198 21.06 23.34 -18.42
CA GLU A 198 19.74 22.91 -18.89
C GLU A 198 19.23 21.68 -18.14
N THR A 199 20.10 20.70 -17.89
CA THR A 199 19.77 19.48 -17.13
C THR A 199 19.38 19.82 -15.69
N VAL A 200 20.17 20.70 -15.04
CA VAL A 200 19.90 21.14 -13.68
C VAL A 200 18.59 21.94 -13.60
N ARG A 201 18.28 22.74 -14.64
CA ARG A 201 16.99 23.43 -14.74
C ARG A 201 15.83 22.45 -14.88
N ALA A 202 15.97 21.41 -15.69
CA ALA A 202 14.95 20.37 -15.84
C ALA A 202 14.64 19.65 -14.51
N TRP A 203 15.65 19.33 -13.71
CA TRP A 203 15.43 18.74 -12.37
C TRP A 203 14.66 19.67 -11.43
N PHE A 204 14.98 20.98 -11.47
CA PHE A 204 14.28 21.98 -10.68
C PHE A 204 12.81 22.10 -11.11
N ASP A 205 12.54 22.17 -12.41
CA ASP A 205 11.18 22.26 -12.93
C ASP A 205 10.37 21.00 -12.56
N GLU A 206 10.97 19.81 -12.63
CA GLU A 206 10.35 18.56 -12.19
C GLU A 206 10.10 18.54 -10.67
N ALA A 207 11.02 19.06 -9.85
CA ALA A 207 10.83 19.17 -8.41
C ALA A 207 9.67 20.13 -8.05
N VAL A 208 9.50 21.22 -8.80
CA VAL A 208 8.38 22.16 -8.66
C VAL A 208 7.06 21.47 -9.01
N ASP A 209 7.01 20.72 -10.11
CA ASP A 209 5.81 19.99 -10.50
C ASP A 209 5.39 18.96 -9.44
N LEU A 210 6.34 18.14 -8.97
CA LEU A 210 6.09 17.18 -7.90
C LEU A 210 5.61 17.86 -6.61
N ARG A 211 6.18 19.03 -6.26
CA ARG A 211 5.70 19.83 -5.13
C ARG A 211 4.25 20.27 -5.30
N ASN A 212 3.86 20.72 -6.49
CA ASN A 212 2.48 21.13 -6.77
C ASN A 212 1.51 19.94 -6.67
N GLN A 213 1.91 18.76 -7.16
CA GLN A 213 1.11 17.55 -7.01
C GLN A 213 0.88 17.19 -5.53
N VAL A 214 1.92 17.31 -4.69
CA VAL A 214 1.79 17.09 -3.23
C VAL A 214 0.85 18.10 -2.57
N LEU A 215 0.88 19.38 -2.97
CA LEU A 215 -0.07 20.37 -2.47
C LEU A 215 -1.52 20.01 -2.84
N GLY A 216 -1.73 19.47 -4.06
CA GLY A 216 -3.02 18.93 -4.48
C GLY A 216 -3.48 17.74 -3.63
N LEU A 217 -2.57 16.85 -3.24
CA LEU A 217 -2.87 15.75 -2.32
C LEU A 217 -3.27 16.24 -0.93
N ALA A 218 -2.57 17.25 -0.41
CA ALA A 218 -2.88 17.86 0.88
C ALA A 218 -4.26 18.54 0.89
N ALA A 219 -4.61 19.25 -0.19
CA ALA A 219 -5.93 19.84 -0.37
C ALA A 219 -7.03 18.76 -0.42
N ALA A 220 -6.82 17.70 -1.22
CA ALA A 220 -7.77 16.59 -1.30
C ALA A 220 -7.96 15.85 0.04
N LEU A 221 -6.89 15.73 0.84
CA LEU A 221 -6.97 15.16 2.19
C LEU A 221 -7.79 16.05 3.12
N GLU A 222 -7.61 17.37 3.06
CA GLU A 222 -8.37 18.32 3.87
C GLU A 222 -9.86 18.32 3.49
N ASP A 223 -10.17 18.26 2.19
CA ASP A 223 -11.54 18.08 1.69
C ASP A 223 -12.17 16.79 2.22
N LEU A 224 -11.41 15.69 2.27
CA LEU A 224 -11.88 14.43 2.85
C LEU A 224 -12.09 14.52 4.37
N LYS A 225 -11.24 15.24 5.10
CA LYS A 225 -11.42 15.47 6.54
C LYS A 225 -12.69 16.28 6.80
N MET A 226 -12.93 17.32 6.01
CA MET A 226 -14.11 18.19 6.13
C MET A 226 -15.40 17.45 5.75
N ASN A 227 -15.36 16.65 4.68
CA ASN A 227 -16.50 15.86 4.22
C ASN A 227 -16.70 14.54 5.00
N ARG A 228 -15.81 14.20 5.94
CA ARG A 228 -15.95 13.01 6.81
C ARG A 228 -17.28 12.99 7.54
N ARG A 229 -17.77 14.16 7.97
CA ARG A 229 -19.06 14.29 8.69
C ARG A 229 -20.24 13.73 7.90
N TRP A 230 -20.12 13.66 6.57
CA TRP A 230 -21.15 13.17 5.66
C TRP A 230 -20.89 11.75 5.14
N SER A 231 -19.77 11.12 5.50
CA SER A 231 -19.41 9.77 5.06
C SER A 231 -19.10 8.86 6.23
N ILE A 232 -20.08 8.04 6.62
CA ILE A 232 -19.96 6.96 7.63
C ILE A 232 -18.81 5.99 7.30
N ARG A 233 -18.39 5.94 6.03
CA ARG A 233 -17.46 4.97 5.46
C ARG A 233 -15.99 5.39 5.60
N VAL A 234 -15.71 6.65 5.95
CA VAL A 234 -14.35 7.16 6.17
C VAL A 234 -14.02 7.09 7.67
N THR A 235 -13.20 6.12 8.07
CA THR A 235 -12.78 5.99 9.48
C THR A 235 -11.62 6.91 9.81
N THR A 236 -11.55 7.37 11.07
CA THR A 236 -10.46 8.22 11.60
C THR A 236 -9.08 7.63 11.33
N SER A 237 -8.94 6.33 11.53
CA SER A 237 -7.68 5.64 11.29
C SER A 237 -7.28 5.68 9.81
N ASP A 238 -8.21 5.68 8.85
CA ASP A 238 -7.90 5.70 7.40
C ASP A 238 -7.33 7.08 7.06
N LEU A 239 -7.97 8.13 7.57
CA LEU A 239 -7.49 9.49 7.46
C LEU A 239 -6.11 9.68 8.08
N HIS A 240 -5.85 9.11 9.26
CA HIS A 240 -4.52 9.20 9.88
C HIS A 240 -3.43 8.51 9.06
N ALA A 241 -3.74 7.38 8.42
CA ALA A 241 -2.78 6.68 7.57
C ALA A 241 -2.47 7.47 6.30
N VAL A 242 -3.52 7.92 5.58
CA VAL A 242 -3.36 8.77 4.39
C VAL A 242 -2.67 10.08 4.74
N GLN A 243 -2.99 10.66 5.90
CA GLN A 243 -2.32 11.87 6.38
C GLN A 243 -0.83 11.65 6.62
N ALA A 244 -0.43 10.56 7.28
CA ALA A 244 0.98 10.28 7.49
C ALA A 244 1.75 10.13 6.16
N GLU A 245 1.12 9.55 5.14
CA GLU A 245 1.72 9.40 3.81
C GLU A 245 1.82 10.73 3.04
N VAL A 246 0.79 11.57 3.11
CA VAL A 246 0.81 12.92 2.53
C VAL A 246 1.82 13.82 3.24
N ASP A 247 1.89 13.77 4.57
CA ASP A 247 2.87 14.54 5.37
C ASP A 247 4.31 14.12 5.00
N ALA A 248 4.55 12.82 4.80
CA ALA A 248 5.84 12.33 4.30
C ALA A 248 6.17 12.90 2.91
N CYS A 249 5.22 12.86 1.96
CA CYS A 249 5.38 13.44 0.62
C CYS A 249 5.65 14.96 0.67
N GLN A 250 5.04 15.69 1.60
CA GLN A 250 5.30 17.12 1.81
C GLN A 250 6.74 17.38 2.25
N ILE A 251 7.22 16.63 3.24
CA ILE A 251 8.60 16.76 3.71
C ILE A 251 9.57 16.42 2.57
N MET A 252 9.33 15.32 1.84
CA MET A 252 10.18 14.86 0.75
C MET A 252 10.24 15.86 -0.41
N SER A 253 9.09 16.33 -0.91
CA SER A 253 9.04 17.31 -2.00
C SER A 253 9.70 18.63 -1.62
N THR A 254 9.58 19.08 -0.35
CA THR A 254 10.30 20.28 0.12
C THR A 254 11.81 20.09 -0.01
N ARG A 255 12.33 18.95 0.47
CA ARG A 255 13.76 18.66 0.46
C ARG A 255 14.31 18.50 -0.96
N ALA A 256 13.60 17.77 -1.81
CA ALA A 256 13.98 17.61 -3.21
C ALA A 256 14.01 18.95 -3.95
N LEU A 257 13.02 19.82 -3.73
CA LEU A 257 12.98 21.15 -4.31
C LEU A 257 14.11 22.06 -3.79
N SER A 258 14.39 22.05 -2.48
CA SER A 258 15.52 22.78 -1.92
C SER A 258 16.84 22.32 -2.55
N LEU A 259 17.05 21.01 -2.66
CA LEU A 259 18.24 20.43 -3.26
C LEU A 259 18.40 20.82 -4.74
N ALA A 260 17.34 20.68 -5.54
CA ALA A 260 17.34 21.08 -6.94
C ALA A 260 17.56 22.61 -7.09
N SER A 261 17.01 23.41 -6.18
CA SER A 261 17.21 24.86 -6.16
C SER A 261 18.66 25.23 -5.87
N ASP A 262 19.30 24.56 -4.92
CA ASP A 262 20.69 24.83 -4.54
C ASP A 262 21.66 24.38 -5.64
N LEU A 263 21.43 23.22 -6.25
CA LEU A 263 22.18 22.78 -7.44
C LEU A 263 22.02 23.77 -8.61
N ARG A 264 20.81 24.27 -8.84
CA ARG A 264 20.55 25.28 -9.90
C ARG A 264 21.32 26.57 -9.63
N ARG A 265 21.31 27.06 -8.39
CA ARG A 265 22.09 28.24 -7.99
C ARG A 265 23.59 28.04 -8.22
N ALA A 266 24.12 26.89 -7.80
CA ALA A 266 25.53 26.56 -7.98
C ALA A 266 25.94 26.38 -9.46
N SER A 267 25.05 25.86 -10.29
CA SER A 267 25.27 25.76 -11.74
C SER A 267 25.28 27.15 -12.42
N THR A 268 24.39 28.06 -12.01
CA THR A 268 24.40 29.43 -12.53
C THR A 268 25.63 30.22 -12.11
N SER A 269 26.13 30.07 -10.88
CA SER A 269 27.36 30.75 -10.42
C SER A 269 28.63 30.24 -11.12
N ASN A 270 28.60 29.01 -11.64
CA ASN A 270 29.68 28.44 -12.44
C ASN A 270 29.85 29.16 -13.79
N THR A 271 28.78 29.75 -14.33
CA THR A 271 28.80 30.49 -15.60
C THR A 271 29.47 31.87 -15.47
N ASP A 272 29.41 32.47 -14.27
CA ASP A 272 29.96 33.81 -13.98
C ASP A 272 31.38 33.77 -13.38
N GLY A 273 32.05 32.61 -13.41
CA GLY A 273 33.44 32.43 -12.94
C GLY A 273 33.65 32.57 -11.42
N SER A 274 32.58 32.81 -10.65
CA SER A 274 32.62 33.13 -9.23
C SER A 274 31.80 32.11 -8.44
N GLY A 275 32.42 30.97 -8.09
CA GLY A 275 31.79 29.96 -7.22
C GLY A 275 31.27 28.71 -7.94
N ALA A 276 32.10 28.12 -8.79
CA ALA A 276 31.93 26.76 -9.29
C ALA A 276 31.94 25.75 -8.12
N LEU A 277 31.05 24.75 -8.15
CA LEU A 277 31.22 23.57 -7.30
C LEU A 277 32.58 22.94 -7.63
N PRO A 278 33.45 22.66 -6.64
CA PRO A 278 34.70 21.97 -6.92
C PRO A 278 34.38 20.60 -7.53
N PRO A 279 35.03 20.18 -8.62
CA PRO A 279 34.78 18.87 -9.24
C PRO A 279 35.01 17.71 -8.25
N ALA A 280 35.86 17.91 -7.24
CA ALA A 280 36.08 16.96 -6.14
C ALA A 280 34.88 16.79 -5.18
N ALA A 281 33.93 17.73 -5.18
CA ALA A 281 32.74 17.70 -4.30
C ALA A 281 31.52 17.05 -4.97
N LEU A 282 31.54 16.84 -6.30
CA LEU A 282 30.41 16.28 -7.04
C LEU A 282 30.11 14.82 -6.67
N SER A 283 31.15 13.99 -6.50
CA SER A 283 30.96 12.58 -6.11
C SER A 283 30.46 12.39 -4.67
N PRO A 284 31.00 13.08 -3.63
CA PRO A 284 30.43 13.01 -2.29
C PRO A 284 28.99 13.52 -2.21
N LEU A 285 28.65 14.58 -2.96
CA LEU A 285 27.28 15.10 -3.02
C LEU A 285 26.34 14.10 -3.71
N ALA A 286 26.77 13.48 -4.82
CA ALA A 286 26.03 12.43 -5.48
C ALA A 286 25.78 11.23 -4.55
N ASP A 287 26.79 10.82 -3.77
CA ASP A 287 26.67 9.74 -2.80
C ASP A 287 25.70 10.09 -1.66
N LEU A 288 25.73 11.34 -1.18
CA LEU A 288 24.77 11.82 -0.17
C LEU A 288 23.34 11.85 -0.73
N ILE A 289 23.16 12.30 -1.97
CA ILE A 289 21.85 12.33 -2.64
C ILE A 289 21.35 10.91 -2.85
N ALA A 290 22.19 10.00 -3.33
CA ALA A 290 21.86 8.59 -3.48
C ALA A 290 21.50 7.94 -2.13
N ALA A 291 22.23 8.26 -1.06
CA ALA A 291 21.91 7.79 0.28
C ALA A 291 20.58 8.38 0.79
N THR A 292 20.26 9.65 0.49
CA THR A 292 18.95 10.23 0.82
C THR A 292 17.82 9.60 0.01
N ALA A 293 18.03 9.31 -1.27
CA ALA A 293 17.05 8.61 -2.11
C ALA A 293 16.80 7.17 -1.62
N ALA A 294 17.87 6.46 -1.26
CA ALA A 294 17.80 5.12 -0.68
C ALA A 294 17.09 5.12 0.68
N ASN A 295 17.37 6.11 1.54
CA ASN A 295 16.70 6.27 2.83
C ASN A 295 15.23 6.70 2.70
N LEU A 296 14.90 7.51 1.69
CA LEU A 296 13.51 7.81 1.32
C LEU A 296 12.74 6.58 0.88
N ALA A 297 13.46 5.61 0.31
CA ALA A 297 12.90 4.34 -0.12
C ALA A 297 12.82 3.31 1.01
N THR A 298 13.38 3.58 2.22
CA THR A 298 13.52 2.58 3.30
C THR A 298 12.83 2.81 4.64
N ASP A 299 12.28 3.99 4.98
CA ASP A 299 11.75 4.14 6.34
C ASP A 299 10.46 4.97 6.51
N ASP A 300 9.46 4.24 7.04
CA ASP A 300 8.64 4.58 8.21
C ASP A 300 8.82 6.02 8.75
N PRO A 301 7.85 6.93 8.52
CA PRO A 301 7.93 8.32 8.94
C PRO A 301 7.95 8.52 10.47
N THR A 302 7.79 7.46 11.27
CA THR A 302 7.80 7.52 12.74
C THR A 302 9.14 7.16 13.38
N ARG A 303 10.13 6.65 12.63
CA ARG A 303 11.42 6.24 13.19
C ARG A 303 12.54 7.24 12.93
N THR A 304 12.97 7.85 14.04
CA THR A 304 14.05 8.84 14.20
C THR A 304 15.47 8.29 13.95
N ILE A 305 15.68 7.41 12.97
CA ILE A 305 16.99 6.77 12.71
C ILE A 305 17.77 7.55 11.64
N GLY A 306 17.10 8.19 10.67
CA GLY A 306 17.73 8.91 9.57
C GLY A 306 18.42 10.25 9.92
N LYS A 307 18.14 10.84 11.09
CA LYS A 307 18.81 12.08 11.52
C LYS A 307 20.30 11.86 11.80
N THR A 308 20.69 10.67 12.28
CA THR A 308 22.07 10.38 12.70
C THR A 308 22.97 10.06 11.51
N ALA A 309 22.48 9.25 10.55
CA ALA A 309 23.27 8.84 9.39
C ALA A 309 23.51 9.99 8.41
N ALA A 310 22.51 10.84 8.15
CA ALA A 310 22.68 12.03 7.30
C ALA A 310 23.61 13.05 7.96
N HIS A 311 23.52 13.26 9.27
CA HIS A 311 24.47 14.12 9.99
C HIS A 311 25.89 13.53 10.03
N GLN A 312 26.05 12.21 10.09
CA GLN A 312 27.35 11.56 10.01
C GLN A 312 27.97 11.69 8.61
N ALA A 313 27.18 11.47 7.54
CA ALA A 313 27.66 11.61 6.17
C ALA A 313 28.04 13.06 5.84
N VAL A 314 27.27 14.06 6.31
CA VAL A 314 27.62 15.47 6.18
C VAL A 314 28.93 15.79 6.94
N ARG A 315 29.11 15.26 8.15
CA ARG A 315 30.37 15.44 8.91
C ARG A 315 31.56 14.77 8.25
N GLU A 316 31.38 13.60 7.64
CA GLU A 316 32.45 12.91 6.91
C GLU A 316 32.84 13.63 5.62
N ALA A 317 31.87 14.18 4.89
CA ALA A 317 32.13 15.03 3.73
C ALA A 317 32.84 16.33 4.13
N GLU A 318 32.42 16.98 5.22
CA GLU A 318 33.05 18.18 5.77
C GLU A 318 34.50 17.90 6.23
N ARG A 319 34.73 16.75 6.85
CA ARG A 319 36.08 16.29 7.27
C ARG A 319 36.97 16.00 6.07
N THR A 320 36.42 15.39 5.02
CA THR A 320 37.14 15.13 3.76
C THR A 320 37.49 16.43 3.04
N ALA A 321 36.58 17.41 3.03
CA ALA A 321 36.84 18.74 2.48
C ALA A 321 37.92 19.50 3.28
N GLN A 322 37.90 19.42 4.61
CA GLN A 322 38.94 19.99 5.47
C GLN A 322 40.31 19.33 5.28
N ILE A 323 40.36 18.00 5.14
CA ILE A 323 41.60 17.26 4.90
C ILE A 323 42.19 17.62 3.53
N ALA A 324 41.36 17.79 2.50
CA ALA A 324 41.79 18.26 1.19
C ALA A 324 42.32 19.71 1.23
N LEU A 325 41.67 20.58 2.00
CA LEU A 325 42.12 21.97 2.19
C LEU A 325 43.46 22.06 2.92
N ILE A 326 43.65 21.25 3.98
CA ILE A 326 44.91 21.16 4.73
C ILE A 326 46.01 20.54 3.87
N GLY A 327 45.71 19.49 3.11
CA GLY A 327 46.66 18.86 2.17
C GLY A 327 47.13 19.83 1.08
N GLY A 328 46.24 20.69 0.57
CA GLY A 328 46.59 21.75 -0.36
C GLY A 328 47.54 22.79 0.25
N ILE A 329 47.27 23.23 1.49
CA ILE A 329 48.13 24.19 2.20
C ILE A 329 49.53 23.59 2.49
N VAL A 330 49.60 22.32 2.91
CA VAL A 330 50.88 21.62 3.15
C VAL A 330 51.67 21.44 1.85
N SER A 331 51.00 21.08 0.76
CA SER A 331 51.64 20.96 -0.56
C SER A 331 52.19 22.30 -1.06
N HIS A 332 51.46 23.40 -0.88
CA HIS A 332 51.97 24.74 -1.19
C HIS A 332 53.16 25.14 -0.30
N MET A 333 53.16 24.74 0.97
CA MET A 333 54.26 25.03 1.89
C MET A 333 55.52 24.22 1.55
N GLU A 334 55.38 22.96 1.13
CA GLU A 334 56.49 22.14 0.60
C GLU A 334 57.05 22.71 -0.70
N GLN A 335 56.19 23.17 -1.63
CA GLN A 335 56.62 23.84 -2.85
C GLN A 335 57.39 25.14 -2.57
N ILE A 336 56.93 25.95 -1.61
CA ILE A 336 57.62 27.17 -1.20
C ILE A 336 58.97 26.84 -0.54
N ASN A 337 59.04 25.76 0.24
CA ASN A 337 60.27 25.35 0.89
C ASN A 337 61.29 24.76 -0.11
N GLN A 338 60.84 23.97 -1.08
CA GLN A 338 61.68 23.48 -2.18
C GLN A 338 62.19 24.63 -3.05
N ALA A 339 61.32 25.60 -3.40
CA ALA A 339 61.74 26.78 -4.16
C ALA A 339 62.81 27.63 -3.42
N LYS A 340 62.74 27.70 -2.09
CA LYS A 340 63.77 28.37 -1.28
C LYS A 340 65.09 27.60 -1.21
N VAL A 341 65.03 26.27 -1.16
CA VAL A 341 66.24 25.42 -1.18
C VAL A 341 66.92 25.50 -2.55
N ASP A 342 66.13 25.53 -3.63
CA ASP A 342 66.64 25.71 -5.00
C ASP A 342 67.26 27.11 -5.20
N GLU A 343 66.73 28.16 -4.54
CA GLU A 343 67.33 29.51 -4.50
C GLU A 343 68.63 29.58 -3.67
N GLU A 344 68.78 28.75 -2.62
CA GLU A 344 70.01 28.66 -1.84
C GLU A 344 71.11 27.82 -2.52
N GLU A 345 70.76 26.81 -3.31
CA GLU A 345 71.71 26.02 -4.12
C GLU A 345 72.16 26.76 -5.39
N ALA A 346 71.35 27.68 -5.92
CA ALA A 346 71.71 28.60 -6.99
C ALA A 346 72.55 29.78 -6.47
N GLY A 347 73.80 29.51 -6.07
CA GLY A 347 74.76 30.52 -5.60
C GLY A 347 74.92 31.75 -6.52
N PRO A 348 75.45 32.87 -6.00
CA PRO A 348 75.32 34.18 -6.62
C PRO A 348 76.01 34.26 -8.00
N LEU A 349 75.29 34.81 -8.97
CA LEU A 349 75.79 35.11 -10.31
C LEU A 349 77.00 36.07 -10.24
N PRO A 350 78.14 35.74 -10.88
CA PRO A 350 79.30 36.63 -10.91
C PRO A 350 78.98 37.90 -11.70
N ARG A 351 79.35 39.04 -11.12
CA ARG A 351 79.31 40.36 -11.75
C ARG A 351 80.38 40.53 -12.82
#